data_AF-A0A8T4MJ72-F1
#
_entry.id   AF-A0A8T4MJ72-F1
#
_cell.length_a   1.000
_cell.length_b   1.000
_cell.length_c   1.000
_cell.angle_alpha   90.00
_cell.angle_beta   90.00
_cell.angle_gamma   90.00
#
_symmetry.space_group_name_H-M   'P 1'
#
loop_
_entity.id
_entity.type
_entity.pdbx_description
1 polymer ?
#
loop_
_entity_poly.entity_id
_entity_poly.type
_entity_poly.pdbx_seq_one_letter_code
_entity_poly.pdbx_strand_id
1 'polypeptide(L)'
;MMSKFEDKFTKYEVARILGARSLQLAMDAPILLKLSKEQMDEINYNTLKIAEMELESEVLPITVKRPLPKKSGKTIKKLSEEEIKEKLEKQMQEEKKVEKVADKEIGGEEEKEEKDIEEEGEIMELATPEDEEVVDEVEEEI
;
A
#
# COMPACT_ATOMS: atom_id res chain seq x y z
N MET A 1 -21.16 -11.19 -3.80
CA MET A 1 -21.55 -10.58 -5.09
C MET A 1 -20.48 -10.77 -6.17
N MET A 2 -19.22 -10.35 -5.92
CA MET A 2 -18.14 -10.47 -6.93
C MET A 2 -17.75 -11.90 -7.32
N SER A 3 -17.82 -12.85 -6.37
CA SER A 3 -17.45 -14.25 -6.57
C SER A 3 -18.21 -14.99 -7.69
N LYS A 4 -19.36 -14.49 -8.13
CA LYS A 4 -20.18 -15.17 -9.16
C LYS A 4 -19.73 -14.90 -10.60
N PHE A 5 -18.97 -13.82 -10.84
CA PHE A 5 -18.59 -13.38 -12.18
C PHE A 5 -17.09 -13.42 -12.45
N GLU A 6 -16.29 -13.80 -11.46
CA GLU A 6 -14.82 -13.82 -11.51
C GLU A 6 -14.28 -14.61 -12.72
N ASP A 7 -14.98 -15.66 -13.13
CA ASP A 7 -14.59 -16.51 -14.25
C ASP A 7 -14.93 -15.93 -15.64
N LYS A 8 -15.89 -15.00 -15.73
CA LYS A 8 -16.40 -14.45 -17.01
C LYS A 8 -15.90 -13.03 -17.28
N PHE A 9 -15.93 -12.18 -16.25
CA PHE A 9 -15.65 -10.75 -16.37
C PHE A 9 -14.63 -10.31 -15.33
N THR A 10 -13.77 -9.37 -15.73
CA THR A 10 -12.88 -8.71 -14.77
C THR A 10 -13.68 -7.72 -13.90
N LYS A 11 -13.16 -7.38 -12.72
CA LYS A 11 -13.77 -6.37 -11.84
C LYS A 11 -14.06 -5.03 -12.54
N TYR A 12 -13.23 -4.65 -13.51
CA TYR A 12 -13.39 -3.42 -14.29
C TYR A 12 -14.56 -3.51 -15.27
N GLU A 13 -14.73 -4.68 -15.89
CA GLU A 13 -15.81 -4.93 -16.84
C GLU A 13 -17.15 -4.99 -16.11
N VAL A 14 -17.22 -5.69 -14.98
CA VAL A 14 -18.43 -5.74 -14.13
C VAL A 14 -18.84 -4.33 -13.71
N ALA A 15 -17.90 -3.54 -13.16
CA ALA A 15 -18.18 -2.16 -12.76
C ALA A 15 -18.65 -1.29 -13.94
N ARG A 16 -18.04 -1.45 -15.13
CA ARG A 16 -18.43 -0.71 -16.34
C ARG A 16 -19.83 -1.11 -16.83
N ILE A 17 -20.16 -2.40 -16.81
CA ILE A 17 -21.47 -2.92 -17.23
C ILE A 17 -22.55 -2.40 -16.29
N LEU A 18 -22.37 -2.55 -14.97
CA LEU A 18 -23.31 -2.06 -13.97
C LEU A 18 -23.50 -0.55 -14.07
N GLY A 19 -22.42 0.23 -14.22
CA GLY A 19 -22.50 1.67 -14.38
C GLY A 19 -23.26 2.10 -15.63
N ALA A 20 -22.95 1.49 -16.79
CA ALA A 20 -23.64 1.80 -18.04
C ALA A 20 -25.11 1.40 -18.00
N ARG A 21 -25.43 0.24 -17.42
CA ARG A 21 -26.82 -0.24 -17.33
C ARG A 21 -27.65 0.56 -16.33
N SER A 22 -27.09 0.91 -15.17
CA SER A 22 -27.75 1.77 -14.18
C SER A 22 -28.10 3.12 -14.78
N LEU A 23 -27.21 3.68 -15.61
CA LEU A 23 -27.46 4.92 -16.33
C LEU A 23 -28.62 4.77 -17.33
N GLN A 24 -28.66 3.68 -18.09
CA GLN A 24 -29.78 3.42 -19.00
C GLN A 24 -31.12 3.38 -18.26
N LEU A 25 -31.18 2.66 -17.13
CA LEU A 25 -32.38 2.58 -16.30
C LEU A 25 -32.79 3.93 -15.73
N ALA A 26 -31.84 4.79 -15.36
CA ALA A 26 -32.12 6.16 -14.93
C ALA A 26 -32.67 7.05 -16.06
N MET A 27 -32.47 6.64 -17.32
CA MET A 27 -33.03 7.28 -18.51
C MET A 27 -34.30 6.55 -19.00
N ASP A 28 -35.04 5.91 -18.09
CA ASP A 28 -36.28 5.18 -18.35
C ASP A 28 -36.17 4.07 -19.41
N ALA A 29 -34.97 3.48 -19.57
CA ALA A 29 -34.81 2.31 -20.42
C ALA A 29 -35.61 1.10 -19.87
N PRO A 30 -36.13 0.23 -20.74
CA PRO A 30 -36.93 -0.91 -20.31
C PRO A 30 -36.09 -1.92 -19.50
N ILE A 31 -36.69 -2.38 -18.40
CA ILE A 31 -36.18 -3.47 -17.57
C ILE A 31 -36.50 -4.79 -18.29
N LEU A 32 -35.47 -5.61 -18.51
CA LEU A 32 -35.56 -6.90 -19.21
C LEU A 32 -36.02 -8.02 -18.26
N LEU A 33 -35.80 -7.86 -16.97
CA LEU A 33 -36.25 -8.80 -15.95
C LEU A 33 -37.71 -8.55 -15.56
N LYS A 34 -38.46 -9.62 -15.32
CA LYS A 34 -39.81 -9.54 -14.75
C LYS A 34 -39.71 -9.38 -13.23
N LEU A 35 -39.69 -8.14 -12.75
CA LEU A 35 -39.77 -7.81 -11.33
C LEU A 35 -41.24 -7.66 -10.91
N SER A 36 -41.62 -8.27 -9.78
CA SER A 36 -42.92 -7.97 -9.17
C SER A 36 -42.89 -6.59 -8.53
N LYS A 37 -44.08 -6.01 -8.30
CA LYS A 37 -44.20 -4.68 -7.66
C LYS A 37 -43.60 -4.68 -6.25
N GLU A 38 -43.78 -5.77 -5.52
CA GLU A 38 -43.22 -5.99 -4.18
C GLU A 38 -41.68 -5.95 -4.18
N GLN A 39 -41.05 -6.61 -5.17
CA GLN A 39 -39.59 -6.60 -5.31
C GLN A 39 -39.05 -5.21 -5.66
N MET A 40 -39.80 -4.46 -6.47
CA MET A 40 -39.47 -3.10 -6.89
C MET A 40 -39.52 -2.10 -5.72
N ASP A 41 -40.54 -2.26 -4.87
CA ASP A 41 -40.72 -1.47 -3.66
C ASP A 41 -39.64 -1.79 -2.61
N GLU A 42 -39.27 -3.07 -2.45
CA GLU A 42 -38.20 -3.50 -1.52
C GLU A 42 -36.83 -2.88 -1.86
N ILE A 43 -36.51 -2.79 -3.15
CA ILE A 43 -35.26 -2.15 -3.61
C ILE A 43 -35.37 -0.64 -3.76
N ASN A 44 -36.53 -0.05 -3.44
CA ASN A 44 -36.82 1.37 -3.54
C ASN A 44 -36.46 1.94 -4.93
N TYR A 45 -36.80 1.20 -5.99
CA TYR A 45 -36.56 1.58 -7.39
C TYR A 45 -35.09 1.95 -7.71
N ASN A 46 -34.13 1.40 -6.95
CA ASN A 46 -32.73 1.70 -7.13
C ASN A 46 -32.20 1.08 -8.44
N THR A 47 -31.78 1.93 -9.37
CA THR A 47 -31.31 1.53 -10.70
C THR A 47 -30.08 0.63 -10.66
N LEU A 48 -29.20 0.80 -9.67
CA LEU A 48 -28.00 -0.01 -9.51
C LEU A 48 -28.33 -1.42 -9.07
N LYS A 49 -29.25 -1.57 -8.11
CA LYS A 49 -29.74 -2.90 -7.70
C LYS A 49 -30.47 -3.62 -8.83
N ILE A 50 -31.25 -2.90 -9.64
CA ILE A 50 -31.93 -3.49 -10.79
C ILE A 50 -30.90 -3.97 -11.83
N ALA A 51 -29.88 -3.16 -12.13
CA ALA A 51 -28.80 -3.55 -13.04
C ALA A 51 -28.02 -4.77 -12.54
N GLU A 52 -27.80 -4.89 -11.23
CA GLU A 52 -27.20 -6.05 -10.59
C GLU A 52 -28.03 -7.33 -10.79
N MET A 53 -29.34 -7.26 -10.57
CA MET A 53 -30.25 -8.40 -10.78
C MET A 53 -30.32 -8.84 -12.25
N GLU A 54 -30.33 -7.88 -13.18
CA GLU A 54 -30.30 -8.18 -14.62
C GLU A 54 -28.98 -8.82 -15.05
N LEU A 55 -27.86 -8.37 -14.49
CA LEU A 55 -26.55 -8.97 -14.76
C LEU A 55 -26.47 -10.39 -14.19
N GLU A 56 -26.99 -10.63 -12.98
CA GLU A 56 -27.02 -11.95 -12.34
C GLU A 56 -27.95 -12.94 -13.06
N SER A 57 -28.99 -12.43 -13.71
CA SER A 57 -29.91 -13.26 -14.49
C SER A 57 -29.45 -13.50 -15.94
N GLU A 58 -28.26 -12.99 -16.32
CA GLU A 58 -27.66 -13.13 -17.65
C GLU A 58 -28.57 -12.65 -18.81
N VAL A 59 -29.50 -11.74 -18.53
CA VAL A 59 -30.46 -11.23 -19.53
C VAL A 59 -29.94 -10.03 -20.33
N LEU A 60 -28.82 -9.43 -19.90
CA LEU A 60 -28.26 -8.23 -20.53
C LEU A 60 -27.60 -8.55 -21.88
N PRO A 61 -28.06 -7.96 -23.00
CA PRO A 61 -27.46 -8.17 -24.33
C PRO A 61 -26.22 -7.30 -24.51
N ILE A 62 -25.19 -7.52 -23.68
CA ILE A 62 -23.94 -6.74 -23.68
C ILE A 62 -22.77 -7.64 -24.03
N THR A 63 -21.92 -7.19 -24.95
CA THR A 63 -20.67 -7.87 -25.31
C THR A 63 -19.47 -6.99 -24.97
N VAL A 64 -18.50 -7.55 -24.25
CA VAL A 64 -17.28 -6.84 -23.90
C VAL A 64 -16.21 -7.11 -24.96
N LYS A 65 -15.74 -6.04 -25.61
CA LYS A 65 -14.61 -6.11 -26.55
C LYS A 65 -13.30 -5.90 -25.79
N ARG A 66 -12.39 -6.88 -25.87
CA ARG A 66 -11.05 -6.83 -25.25
C ARG A 66 -9.97 -6.60 -26.34
N PRO A 67 -9.73 -5.36 -26.78
CA PRO A 67 -8.71 -5.10 -27.77
C PRO A 67 -7.32 -5.33 -27.18
N LEU A 68 -6.50 -6.13 -27.87
CA LEU A 68 -5.08 -6.24 -27.55
C LEU A 68 -4.36 -4.94 -27.92
N PRO A 69 -3.27 -4.58 -27.21
CA PRO A 69 -2.47 -3.43 -27.57
C PRO A 69 -1.99 -3.56 -29.01
N LYS A 70 -2.27 -2.55 -29.84
CA LYS A 70 -1.76 -2.49 -31.20
C LYS A 70 -0.24 -2.28 -31.13
N LYS A 71 0.53 -3.05 -31.90
CA LYS A 71 1.96 -2.77 -32.09
C LYS A 71 2.06 -1.37 -32.71
N SER A 72 2.57 -0.40 -31.95
CA SER A 72 2.99 0.85 -32.56
C SER A 72 4.18 0.52 -33.46
N GLY A 73 4.19 1.01 -34.71
CA GLY A 73 5.30 0.78 -35.66
C GLY A 73 6.63 1.42 -35.24
N LYS A 74 6.73 1.88 -34.00
CA LYS A 74 7.96 2.35 -33.40
C LYS A 74 8.82 1.13 -33.12
N THR A 75 9.89 0.96 -33.89
CA THR A 75 11.00 0.07 -33.52
C THR A 75 11.56 0.54 -32.20
N ILE A 76 11.13 -0.07 -31.10
CA ILE A 76 11.83 0.03 -29.83
C ILE A 76 13.20 -0.59 -30.10
N LYS A 77 14.25 0.23 -30.11
CA LYS A 77 15.63 -0.28 -30.08
C LYS A 77 15.72 -1.09 -28.79
N LYS A 78 15.77 -2.42 -28.89
CA LYS A 78 16.22 -3.23 -27.76
C LYS A 78 17.62 -2.72 -27.45
N LEU A 79 17.85 -2.30 -26.21
CA LEU A 79 19.20 -1.98 -25.74
C LEU A 79 20.09 -3.17 -26.10
N SER A 80 21.27 -2.92 -26.64
CA SER A 80 22.23 -4.01 -26.86
C SER A 80 22.54 -4.68 -25.51
N GLU A 81 22.94 -5.95 -25.53
CA GLU A 81 23.30 -6.68 -24.29
C GLU A 81 24.35 -5.93 -23.47
N GLU A 82 25.21 -5.17 -24.15
CA GLU A 82 26.24 -4.29 -23.56
C GLU A 82 25.63 -3.09 -22.82
N GLU A 83 24.63 -2.40 -23.40
CA GLU A 83 23.95 -1.26 -22.75
C GLU A 83 23.12 -1.70 -21.53
N ILE A 84 22.60 -2.94 -21.54
CA ILE A 84 21.88 -3.53 -20.40
C ILE A 84 22.86 -3.82 -19.28
N LYS A 85 24.00 -4.45 -19.60
CA LYS A 85 25.04 -4.79 -18.63
C LYS A 85 25.66 -3.54 -18.00
N GLU A 86 25.93 -2.51 -18.80
CA GLU A 86 26.47 -1.23 -18.31
C GLU A 86 25.49 -0.53 -17.35
N LYS A 87 24.18 -0.56 -17.65
CA LYS A 87 23.16 0.01 -16.75
C LYS A 87 23.01 -0.77 -15.44
N LEU A 88 23.07 -2.10 -15.51
CA LEU A 88 23.03 -2.97 -14.33
C LEU A 88 24.25 -2.75 -13.44
N GLU A 89 25.44 -2.68 -14.03
CA GLU A 89 26.68 -2.41 -13.28
C GLU A 89 26.67 -1.02 -12.63
N LYS A 90 26.13 0.00 -13.33
CA LYS A 90 25.95 1.35 -12.75
C LYS A 90 24.95 1.36 -11.60
N GLN A 91 23.80 0.68 -11.73
CA GLN A 91 22.82 0.56 -10.65
C GLN A 91 23.40 -0.15 -9.43
N MET A 92 24.13 -1.26 -9.63
CA MET A 92 24.81 -1.95 -8.52
C MET A 92 25.90 -1.11 -7.86
N GLN A 93 26.58 -0.23 -8.61
CA GLN A 93 27.56 0.70 -8.04
C GLN A 93 26.91 1.86 -7.30
N GLU A 94 25.75 2.34 -7.74
CA GLU A 94 24.95 3.35 -7.03
C GLU A 94 24.40 2.78 -5.72
N GLU A 95 23.83 1.57 -5.73
CA GLU A 95 23.36 0.89 -4.51
C GLU A 95 24.51 0.65 -3.51
N LYS A 96 25.67 0.15 -3.98
CA LYS A 96 26.86 -0.01 -3.12
C LYS A 96 27.44 1.30 -2.61
N LYS A 97 27.23 2.41 -3.32
CA LYS A 97 27.63 3.74 -2.83
C LYS A 97 26.67 4.25 -1.77
N VAL A 98 25.37 4.05 -1.96
CA VAL A 98 24.33 4.42 -0.98
C VAL A 98 24.49 3.63 0.31
N GLU A 99 24.74 2.32 0.22
CA GLU A 99 24.99 1.44 1.37
C GLU A 99 26.24 1.86 2.16
N LYS A 100 27.35 2.16 1.47
CA LYS A 100 28.58 2.67 2.11
C LYS A 100 28.45 4.05 2.73
N VAL A 101 27.52 4.88 2.23
CA VAL A 101 27.23 6.19 2.82
C VAL A 101 26.40 6.00 4.07
N ALA A 102 25.39 5.12 4.06
CA ALA A 102 24.59 4.77 5.23
C ALA A 102 25.44 4.18 6.37
N ASP A 103 26.35 3.23 6.09
CA ASP A 103 27.23 2.65 7.12
C ASP A 103 28.19 3.69 7.73
N LYS A 104 28.64 4.67 6.94
CA LYS A 104 29.51 5.75 7.44
C LYS A 104 28.77 6.78 8.29
N GLU A 105 27.52 7.07 7.95
CA GLU A 105 26.67 7.99 8.72
C GLU A 105 26.30 7.37 10.06
N ILE A 106 25.93 6.08 10.09
CA ILE A 106 25.61 5.34 11.31
C ILE A 106 26.85 5.23 12.23
N GLY A 107 28.01 4.81 11.70
CA GLY A 107 29.24 4.73 12.52
C GLY A 107 29.75 6.08 13.02
N GLY A 108 29.43 7.18 12.33
CA GLY A 108 29.75 8.54 12.76
C GLY A 108 28.82 9.09 13.84
N GLU A 109 27.59 8.59 13.94
CA GLU A 109 26.68 8.86 15.05
C GLU A 109 27.06 8.03 16.28
N GLU A 110 27.41 6.74 16.12
CA GLU A 110 27.88 5.88 17.22
C GLU A 110 29.15 6.43 17.89
N GLU A 111 30.17 6.85 17.14
CA GLU A 111 31.39 7.45 17.71
C GLU A 111 31.14 8.78 18.44
N LYS A 112 30.05 9.50 18.10
CA LYS A 112 29.67 10.73 18.81
C LYS A 112 28.93 10.41 20.09
N GLU A 113 27.99 9.47 20.04
CA GLU A 113 27.26 9.00 21.22
C GLU A 113 28.21 8.39 22.26
N GLU A 114 29.21 7.60 21.85
CA GLU A 114 30.23 7.07 22.77
C GLU A 114 31.06 8.17 23.43
N LYS A 115 31.43 9.22 22.71
CA LYS A 115 32.19 10.36 23.27
C LYS A 115 31.35 11.21 24.21
N ASP A 116 30.08 11.44 23.87
CA ASP A 116 29.15 12.16 24.73
C ASP A 116 28.89 11.36 26.04
N ILE A 117 28.82 10.02 25.97
CA ILE A 117 28.72 9.15 27.15
C ILE A 117 30.01 9.15 27.98
N GLU A 118 31.19 9.15 27.35
CA GLU A 118 32.47 9.28 28.07
C GLU A 118 32.60 10.64 28.76
N GLU A 119 32.19 11.74 28.11
CA GLU A 119 32.18 13.08 28.72
C GLU A 119 31.13 13.20 29.84
N GLU A 120 29.94 12.60 29.70
CA GLU A 120 28.94 12.57 30.77
C GLU A 120 29.28 11.58 31.91
N GLY A 121 30.21 10.65 31.70
CA GLY A 121 30.61 9.59 32.62
C GLY A 121 31.49 10.02 33.80
N GLU A 122 31.99 11.26 33.83
CA GLU A 122 32.81 11.81 34.94
C GLU A 122 32.03 11.89 36.28
N ILE A 123 30.71 11.72 36.29
CA ILE A 123 29.89 11.77 37.52
C ILE A 123 30.01 10.53 38.42
N MET A 124 30.72 9.47 38.01
CA MET A 124 30.91 8.26 38.84
C MET A 124 32.25 8.24 39.61
N GLU A 125 33.13 9.23 39.43
CA GLU A 125 34.46 9.28 40.05
C GLU A 125 34.47 9.90 41.48
N LEU A 126 33.34 10.44 41.95
CA LEU A 126 33.23 11.17 43.21
C LEU A 126 32.73 10.37 44.43
N ALA A 127 32.64 9.05 44.36
CA ALA A 127 32.27 8.21 45.52
C ALA A 127 33.47 7.43 46.05
N THR A 128 34.38 8.13 46.74
CA THR A 128 35.43 7.50 47.55
C THR A 128 34.85 6.99 48.87
N PRO A 129 35.17 5.77 49.34
CA PRO A 129 34.68 5.21 50.62
C PRO A 129 35.21 5.93 51.87
N GLU A 130 35.89 7.08 51.71
CA GLU A 130 36.44 7.90 52.81
C GLU A 130 35.51 9.07 53.21
N ASP A 131 34.35 9.25 52.55
CA ASP A 131 33.28 10.16 52.97
C ASP A 131 32.32 9.53 54.02
N GLU A 132 32.78 8.50 54.75
CA GLU A 132 32.19 8.10 56.03
C GLU A 132 32.81 8.93 57.17
N GLU A 133 32.29 10.14 57.38
CA GLU A 133 32.49 10.82 58.66
C GLU A 133 31.71 10.07 59.75
N VAL A 134 32.46 9.37 60.60
CA VAL A 134 31.98 8.84 61.88
C VAL A 134 31.65 10.02 62.79
N VAL A 135 30.40 10.47 62.75
CA VAL A 135 29.79 11.30 63.79
C VAL A 135 29.08 10.37 64.79
N ASP A 136 29.81 9.96 65.82
CA ASP A 136 29.21 9.42 67.05
C ASP A 136 28.57 10.59 67.83
N GLU A 137 27.30 10.90 67.54
CA GLU A 137 26.44 11.65 68.46
C GLU A 137 25.54 10.68 69.24
N VAL A 138 25.93 10.48 70.50
CA VAL A 138 25.12 10.39 71.73
C VAL A 138 23.87 9.48 71.73
N GLU A 139 23.91 8.47 72.61
CA GLU A 139 22.73 7.76 73.12
C GLU A 139 21.67 8.74 73.65
N GLU A 140 20.40 8.61 73.25
CA GLU A 140 19.38 7.98 74.11
C GLU A 140 17.98 8.05 73.49
N GLU A 141 17.30 6.95 73.76
CA GLU A 141 15.89 6.63 73.68
C GLU A 141 14.99 7.68 74.38
N ILE A 142 13.73 7.77 73.90
CA ILE A 142 12.48 8.30 74.52
C ILE A 142 12.04 9.72 74.11
#